data_AF-A0A7X4IR50-F1
#
_entry.id   AF-A0A7X4IR50-F1
#
_cell.length_a   1.000
_cell.length_b   1.000
_cell.length_c   1.000
_cell.angle_alpha   90.00
_cell.angle_beta   90.00
_cell.angle_gamma   90.00
#
_symmetry.space_group_name_H-M   'P 1'
#
loop_
_entity.id
_entity.type
_entity.pdbx_description
1 polymer ?
#
loop_
_entity_poly.entity_id
_entity_poly.type
_entity_poly.pdbx_seq_one_letter_code
_entity_poly.pdbx_strand_id
1 'polypeptide(L)'
;LGGGSDHVGFYTHAGVPSAGLSSGNPSGVYHSNYDNFAWFERFGDTAWVYGPMVARVDGVLALRFANADVLPYDVARYASDTRTHVETLYRVAESRGLEVDFARLVESTAELDAAAAELVAARQRWIESGEVDAERAEAVNRALIGLEKAWLNDRGLQGRPWSRSIYVSPDPFSGYASWMLPGLRYEIETDDRADLPGWERVYIGAVRELVERMRGVAGMMEH
;
A
#
# COMPACT_ATOMS: atom_id res chain seq x y z
N LEU A 1 6.62 2.10 -2.86
CA LEU A 1 6.15 2.18 -4.26
C LEU A 1 6.03 3.65 -4.60
N GLY A 2 7.07 4.19 -5.22
CA GLY A 2 7.14 5.60 -5.56
C GLY A 2 6.65 5.84 -6.98
N GLY A 3 7.24 6.81 -7.68
CA GLY A 3 7.08 6.86 -9.13
C GLY A 3 8.24 6.22 -9.86
N GLY A 4 8.17 6.27 -11.19
CA GLY A 4 9.25 5.81 -12.07
C GLY A 4 9.16 4.36 -12.58
N SER A 5 8.02 3.68 -12.40
CA SER A 5 7.78 2.34 -12.95
C SER A 5 6.27 2.10 -13.16
N ASP A 6 5.90 1.01 -13.84
CA ASP A 6 4.54 0.76 -14.35
C ASP A 6 3.49 0.52 -13.25
N HIS A 7 3.93 0.17 -12.03
CA HIS A 7 3.04 -0.03 -10.87
C HIS A 7 2.23 1.22 -10.48
N VAL A 8 2.66 2.42 -10.93
CA VAL A 8 1.99 3.69 -10.61
C VAL A 8 0.52 3.66 -11.04
N GLY A 9 0.20 3.17 -12.24
CA GLY A 9 -1.20 3.08 -12.69
C GLY A 9 -2.03 2.12 -11.85
N PHE A 10 -1.48 0.95 -11.54
CA PHE A 10 -2.17 -0.07 -10.74
C PHE A 10 -2.45 0.41 -9.33
N TYR A 11 -1.43 0.93 -8.63
CA TYR A 11 -1.57 1.29 -7.24
C TYR A 11 -2.22 2.67 -7.05
N THR A 12 -1.67 3.70 -7.70
CA THR A 12 -2.04 5.09 -7.41
C THR A 12 -3.36 5.51 -8.04
N HIS A 13 -3.79 4.85 -9.11
CA HIS A 13 -5.03 5.18 -9.82
C HIS A 13 -6.13 4.13 -9.62
N ALA A 14 -5.79 2.84 -9.79
CA ALA A 14 -6.77 1.75 -9.77
C ALA A 14 -6.98 1.12 -8.37
N GLY A 15 -6.10 1.39 -7.40
CA GLY A 15 -6.18 0.81 -6.06
C GLY A 15 -5.93 -0.70 -6.06
N VAL A 16 -4.99 -1.16 -6.88
CA VAL A 16 -4.56 -2.57 -6.96
C VAL A 16 -3.26 -2.70 -6.17
N PRO A 17 -3.24 -3.49 -5.07
CA PRO A 17 -2.03 -3.78 -4.32
C PRO A 17 -0.92 -4.25 -5.26
N SER A 18 0.22 -3.60 -5.18
CA SER A 18 1.34 -3.81 -6.09
C SER A 18 2.62 -4.03 -5.28
N ALA A 19 3.64 -4.61 -5.90
CA ALA A 19 4.95 -4.76 -5.30
C ALA A 19 6.01 -4.62 -6.40
N GLY A 20 7.19 -4.13 -6.02
CA GLY A 20 8.37 -4.12 -6.87
C GLY A 20 9.52 -4.74 -6.10
N LEU A 21 10.24 -5.66 -6.73
CA LEU A 21 11.40 -6.33 -6.15
C LEU A 21 12.63 -6.01 -6.98
N SER A 22 13.71 -5.67 -6.28
CA SER A 22 14.98 -5.32 -6.91
C SER A 22 16.12 -5.67 -5.99
N SER A 23 17.26 -6.01 -6.57
CA SER A 23 18.53 -6.13 -5.88
C SER A 23 19.53 -5.16 -6.51
N GLY A 24 20.23 -4.39 -5.69
CA GLY A 24 21.33 -3.57 -6.18
C GLY A 24 21.56 -2.31 -5.39
N ASN A 25 22.53 -1.54 -5.87
CA ASN A 25 22.89 -0.21 -5.40
C ASN A 25 22.92 0.76 -6.59
N PRO A 26 22.91 2.08 -6.35
CA PRO A 26 23.12 3.06 -7.43
C PRO A 26 24.39 2.75 -8.21
N SER A 27 24.25 2.49 -9.51
CA SER A 27 25.34 2.05 -10.38
C SER A 27 25.97 3.15 -11.22
N GLY A 28 25.31 4.32 -11.31
CA GLY A 28 25.73 5.44 -12.15
C GLY A 28 25.61 5.22 -13.67
N VAL A 29 25.26 4.01 -14.12
CA VAL A 29 25.12 3.69 -15.55
C VAL A 29 23.68 3.78 -16.07
N TYR A 30 22.69 3.94 -15.19
CA TYR A 30 21.28 4.03 -15.54
C TYR A 30 21.02 5.08 -16.63
N HIS A 31 20.22 4.73 -17.64
CA HIS A 31 19.91 5.57 -18.81
C HIS A 31 21.15 6.05 -19.60
N SER A 32 22.25 5.29 -19.59
CA SER A 32 23.45 5.58 -20.38
C SER A 32 23.78 4.44 -21.35
N ASN A 33 24.67 4.70 -22.32
CA ASN A 33 25.20 3.67 -23.22
C ASN A 33 26.08 2.62 -22.50
N TYR A 34 26.40 2.84 -21.22
CA TYR A 34 27.16 1.90 -20.39
C TYR A 34 26.27 0.89 -19.66
N ASP A 35 24.94 1.07 -19.68
CA ASP A 35 23.99 0.05 -19.22
C ASP A 35 23.87 -1.06 -20.27
N ASN A 36 24.83 -1.97 -20.23
CA ASN A 36 24.95 -3.06 -21.19
C ASN A 36 25.43 -4.35 -20.53
N PHE A 37 25.35 -5.45 -21.29
CA PHE A 37 25.68 -6.78 -20.79
C PHE A 37 27.11 -6.90 -20.26
N ALA A 38 28.07 -6.22 -20.88
CA ALA A 38 29.47 -6.26 -20.43
C ALA A 38 29.65 -5.57 -19.07
N TRP A 39 28.90 -4.51 -18.79
CA TRP A 39 28.88 -3.90 -17.46
C TRP A 39 28.22 -4.84 -16.44
N PHE A 40 27.07 -5.43 -16.80
CA PHE A 40 26.34 -6.34 -15.92
C PHE A 40 27.19 -7.54 -15.49
N GLU A 41 27.84 -8.21 -16.44
CA GLU A 41 28.70 -9.37 -16.17
C GLU A 41 29.94 -9.02 -15.34
N ARG A 42 30.55 -7.84 -15.56
CA ARG A 42 31.80 -7.45 -14.90
C ARG A 42 31.61 -6.77 -13.54
N PHE A 43 30.47 -6.14 -13.32
CA PHE A 43 30.24 -5.28 -12.15
C PHE A 43 28.86 -5.45 -11.52
N GLY A 44 27.80 -5.69 -12.31
CA GLY A 44 26.43 -5.77 -11.81
C GLY A 44 26.12 -7.05 -11.02
N ASP A 45 26.30 -8.20 -11.65
CA ASP A 45 26.07 -9.52 -11.06
C ASP A 45 27.16 -10.50 -11.51
N THR A 46 28.38 -10.29 -11.02
CA THR A 46 29.57 -11.07 -11.42
C THR A 46 29.47 -12.56 -11.10
N ALA A 47 28.64 -12.92 -10.12
CA ALA A 47 28.40 -14.30 -9.70
C ALA A 47 27.14 -14.90 -10.32
N TRP A 48 26.34 -14.13 -11.06
CA TRP A 48 25.05 -14.55 -11.64
C TRP A 48 24.05 -15.09 -10.62
N VAL A 49 24.03 -14.51 -9.42
CA VAL A 49 23.21 -14.99 -8.31
C VAL A 49 22.03 -14.08 -8.01
N TYR A 50 22.13 -12.79 -8.31
CA TYR A 50 21.10 -11.82 -7.98
C TYR A 50 19.90 -11.89 -8.92
N GLY A 51 20.14 -12.02 -10.24
CA GLY A 51 19.06 -12.22 -11.21
C GLY A 51 18.17 -13.43 -10.88
N PRO A 52 18.75 -14.64 -10.73
CA PRO A 52 18.00 -15.83 -10.31
C PRO A 52 17.36 -15.70 -8.92
N MET A 53 18.00 -14.98 -7.99
CA MET A 53 17.44 -14.73 -6.67
C MET A 53 16.15 -13.90 -6.75
N VAL A 54 16.16 -12.76 -7.45
CA VAL A 54 14.97 -11.91 -7.61
C VAL A 54 13.88 -12.68 -8.36
N ALA A 55 14.23 -13.37 -9.45
CA ALA A 55 13.29 -14.19 -10.21
C ALA A 55 12.63 -15.29 -9.35
N ARG A 56 13.39 -15.89 -8.42
CA ARG A 56 12.84 -16.89 -7.49
C ARG A 56 11.87 -16.28 -6.50
N VAL A 57 12.17 -15.09 -5.95
CA VAL A 57 11.25 -14.41 -5.02
C VAL A 57 9.97 -14.00 -5.75
N ASP A 58 10.08 -13.37 -6.92
CA ASP A 58 8.93 -12.99 -7.75
C ASP A 58 8.08 -14.22 -8.10
N GLY A 59 8.72 -15.31 -8.54
CA GLY A 59 8.03 -16.56 -8.88
C GLY A 59 7.30 -17.18 -7.69
N VAL A 60 7.89 -17.16 -6.49
CA VAL A 60 7.23 -17.65 -5.26
C VAL A 60 6.03 -16.79 -4.89
N LEU A 61 6.15 -15.46 -4.98
CA LEU A 61 5.02 -14.56 -4.71
C LEU A 61 3.90 -14.77 -5.72
N ALA A 62 4.21 -14.81 -7.01
CA ALA A 62 3.24 -15.06 -8.07
C ALA A 62 2.51 -16.39 -7.86
N LEU A 63 3.23 -17.47 -7.57
CA LEU A 63 2.63 -18.78 -7.31
C LEU A 63 1.78 -18.79 -6.02
N ARG A 64 2.21 -18.10 -4.96
CA ARG A 64 1.43 -17.99 -3.72
C ARG A 64 0.12 -17.25 -3.95
N PHE A 65 0.12 -16.15 -4.70
CA PHE A 65 -1.12 -15.41 -4.99
C PHE A 65 -2.01 -16.11 -6.00
N ALA A 66 -1.45 -16.76 -7.02
CA ALA A 66 -2.23 -17.43 -8.06
C ALA A 66 -2.89 -18.74 -7.59
N ASN A 67 -2.33 -19.41 -6.59
CA ASN A 67 -2.82 -20.71 -6.10
C ASN A 67 -3.36 -20.64 -4.66
N ALA A 68 -3.55 -19.45 -4.09
CA ALA A 68 -4.17 -19.33 -2.77
C ALA A 68 -5.68 -19.58 -2.87
N ASP A 69 -6.20 -20.51 -2.06
CA ASP A 69 -7.65 -20.67 -1.90
C ASP A 69 -8.28 -19.37 -1.40
N VAL A 70 -7.64 -18.74 -0.40
CA VAL A 70 -7.97 -17.41 0.11
C VAL A 70 -6.72 -16.54 0.12
N LEU A 71 -6.80 -15.33 -0.44
CA LEU A 71 -5.66 -14.44 -0.60
C LEU A 71 -4.96 -14.15 0.75
N PRO A 72 -3.63 -14.32 0.84
CA PRO A 72 -2.87 -14.21 2.08
C PRO A 72 -2.52 -12.75 2.41
N TYR A 73 -3.49 -11.83 2.33
CA TYR A 73 -3.28 -10.43 2.70
C TYR A 73 -3.11 -10.28 4.22
N ASP A 74 -2.12 -9.48 4.59
CA ASP A 74 -1.84 -9.09 5.97
C ASP A 74 -2.61 -7.82 6.33
N VAL A 75 -3.92 -7.99 6.52
CA VAL A 75 -4.86 -6.87 6.76
C VAL A 75 -4.61 -6.13 8.07
N ALA A 76 -3.94 -6.77 9.04
CA ALA A 76 -3.59 -6.15 10.32
C ALA A 76 -2.58 -5.01 10.13
N ARG A 77 -1.79 -5.03 9.05
CA ARG A 77 -0.81 -3.99 8.77
C ARG A 77 -1.41 -2.62 8.48
N TYR A 78 -2.63 -2.54 7.94
CA TYR A 78 -3.22 -1.22 7.64
C TYR A 78 -3.28 -0.32 8.87
N ALA A 79 -3.63 -0.86 10.04
CA ALA A 79 -3.73 -0.08 11.26
C ALA A 79 -2.34 0.35 11.79
N SER A 80 -1.40 -0.59 11.91
CA SER A 80 -0.05 -0.32 12.43
C SER A 80 0.79 0.56 11.49
N ASP A 81 0.72 0.33 10.19
CA ASP A 81 1.41 1.14 9.18
C ASP A 81 0.80 2.55 9.14
N THR A 82 -0.54 2.72 9.22
CA THR A 82 -1.17 4.06 9.30
C THR A 82 -0.64 4.88 10.47
N ARG A 83 -0.54 4.28 11.67
CA ARG A 83 0.05 4.96 12.85
C ARG A 83 1.50 5.35 12.62
N THR A 84 2.30 4.45 12.04
CA THR A 84 3.71 4.70 11.69
C THR A 84 3.85 5.86 10.68
N HIS A 85 2.90 5.96 9.74
CA HIS A 85 2.89 7.04 8.76
C HIS A 85 2.47 8.37 9.40
N VAL A 86 1.51 8.38 10.32
CA VAL A 86 1.16 9.58 11.10
C VAL A 86 2.35 10.06 11.93
N GLU A 87 3.09 9.16 12.59
CA GLU A 87 4.35 9.53 13.29
C GLU A 87 5.38 10.15 12.34
N THR A 88 5.43 9.66 11.10
CA THR A 88 6.29 10.25 10.08
C THR A 88 5.83 11.66 9.71
N LEU A 89 4.52 11.91 9.61
CA LEU A 89 3.98 13.25 9.39
C LEU A 89 4.31 14.20 10.54
N TYR A 90 4.25 13.75 11.80
CA TYR A 90 4.66 14.57 12.94
C TYR A 90 6.13 14.99 12.84
N ARG A 91 7.04 14.08 12.48
CA ARG A 91 8.46 14.42 12.26
C ARG A 91 8.66 15.40 11.11
N VAL A 92 7.91 15.24 10.01
CA VAL A 92 7.95 16.17 8.88
C VAL A 92 7.47 17.55 9.31
N ALA A 93 6.35 17.65 10.03
CA ALA A 93 5.83 18.91 10.56
C ALA A 93 6.81 19.59 11.53
N GLU A 94 7.39 18.83 12.47
CA GLU A 94 8.39 19.32 13.42
C GLU A 94 9.62 19.90 12.71
N SER A 95 10.14 19.22 11.68
CA SER A 95 11.28 19.71 10.90
C SER A 95 11.02 21.04 10.17
N ARG A 96 9.75 21.42 10.01
CA ARG A 96 9.30 22.69 9.42
C ARG A 96 8.82 23.70 10.46
N GLY A 97 8.89 23.37 11.75
CA GLY A 97 8.39 24.22 12.84
C GLY A 97 6.86 24.34 12.85
N LEU A 98 6.15 23.32 12.33
CA LEU A 98 4.69 23.27 12.30
C LEU A 98 4.16 22.35 13.40
N GLU A 99 3.11 22.81 14.09
CA GLU A 99 2.30 21.96 14.96
C GLU A 99 1.08 21.45 14.20
N VAL A 100 0.85 20.14 14.27
CA VAL A 100 -0.29 19.43 13.66
C VAL A 100 -0.80 18.39 14.63
N ASP A 101 -2.10 18.10 14.58
CA ASP A 101 -2.76 17.10 15.43
C ASP A 101 -3.59 16.15 14.55
N PHE A 102 -3.25 14.87 14.60
CA PHE A 102 -3.95 13.78 13.91
C PHE A 102 -4.45 12.71 14.89
N ALA A 103 -4.70 13.08 16.14
CA ALA A 103 -5.17 12.17 17.18
C ALA A 103 -6.43 11.41 16.76
N ARG A 104 -7.39 12.08 16.09
CA ARG A 104 -8.64 11.43 15.63
C ARG A 104 -8.38 10.38 14.55
N LEU A 105 -7.45 10.64 13.63
CA LEU A 105 -7.04 9.64 12.67
C LEU A 105 -6.39 8.44 13.36
N VAL A 106 -5.49 8.67 14.33
CA VAL A 106 -4.86 7.59 15.11
C VAL A 106 -5.91 6.79 15.89
N GLU A 107 -6.83 7.45 16.58
CA GLU A 107 -7.91 6.81 17.33
C GLU A 107 -8.80 5.95 16.42
N SER A 108 -9.09 6.41 15.19
CA SER A 108 -9.89 5.63 14.22
C SER A 108 -9.25 4.29 13.84
N THR A 109 -7.93 4.15 13.99
CA THR A 109 -7.23 2.88 13.70
C THR A 109 -7.55 1.77 14.70
N ALA A 110 -8.11 2.08 15.88
CA ALA A 110 -8.50 1.06 16.85
C ALA A 110 -9.65 0.17 16.35
N GLU A 111 -10.63 0.76 15.65
CA GLU A 111 -11.69 -0.02 14.99
C GLU A 111 -11.14 -0.85 13.83
N LEU A 112 -10.11 -0.34 13.15
CA LEU A 112 -9.41 -1.05 12.09
C LEU A 112 -8.63 -2.26 12.61
N ASP A 113 -7.95 -2.14 13.75
CA ASP A 113 -7.31 -3.28 14.44
C ASP A 113 -8.34 -4.36 14.78
N ALA A 114 -9.50 -3.98 15.33
CA ALA A 114 -10.57 -4.91 15.67
C ALA A 114 -11.13 -5.63 14.43
N ALA A 115 -11.45 -4.89 13.37
CA ALA A 115 -11.97 -5.47 12.13
C ALA A 115 -10.95 -6.38 11.43
N ALA A 116 -9.66 -6.02 11.46
CA ALA A 116 -8.59 -6.87 10.94
C ALA A 116 -8.47 -8.16 11.74
N ALA A 117 -8.55 -8.11 13.07
CA ALA A 117 -8.53 -9.30 13.93
C ALA A 117 -9.73 -10.21 13.69
N GLU A 118 -10.93 -9.64 13.52
CA GLU A 118 -12.15 -10.37 13.15
C GLU A 118 -11.96 -11.11 11.82
N LEU A 119 -11.47 -10.42 10.77
CA LEU A 119 -11.23 -11.00 9.45
C LEU A 119 -10.17 -12.11 9.50
N VAL A 120 -9.04 -11.88 10.17
CA VAL A 120 -7.97 -12.88 10.30
C VAL A 120 -8.49 -14.14 11.00
N ALA A 121 -9.27 -13.98 12.07
CA ALA A 121 -9.83 -15.09 12.81
C ALA A 121 -10.89 -15.86 11.99
N ALA A 122 -11.75 -15.14 11.24
CA ALA A 122 -12.73 -15.75 10.34
C ALA A 122 -12.04 -16.56 9.23
N ARG A 123 -11.01 -15.99 8.60
CA ARG A 123 -10.21 -16.67 7.58
C ARG A 123 -9.56 -17.95 8.12
N GLN A 124 -8.96 -17.88 9.32
CA GLN A 124 -8.32 -19.04 9.93
C GLN A 124 -9.34 -20.15 10.20
N ARG A 125 -10.49 -19.82 10.83
CA ARG A 125 -11.57 -20.79 11.09
C ARG A 125 -12.06 -21.44 9.81
N TRP A 126 -12.27 -20.65 8.76
CA TRP A 126 -12.77 -21.17 7.49
C TRP A 126 -11.78 -22.12 6.81
N ILE A 127 -10.49 -21.77 6.77
CA ILE A 127 -9.44 -22.66 6.25
C ILE A 127 -9.36 -23.96 7.08
N GLU A 128 -9.40 -23.85 8.41
CA GLU A 128 -9.33 -25.00 9.32
C GLU A 128 -10.56 -25.92 9.24
N SER A 129 -11.72 -25.39 8.83
CA SER A 129 -12.92 -26.20 8.60
C SER A 129 -12.75 -27.23 7.47
N GLY A 130 -11.85 -26.97 6.52
CA GLY A 130 -11.68 -27.77 5.31
C GLY A 130 -12.80 -27.60 4.27
N GLU A 131 -13.79 -26.74 4.51
CA GLU A 131 -14.95 -26.50 3.66
C GLU A 131 -14.79 -25.20 2.83
N VAL A 132 -13.65 -25.05 2.15
CA VAL A 132 -13.42 -23.91 1.26
C VAL A 132 -14.00 -24.20 -0.12
N ASP A 133 -15.28 -23.88 -0.30
CA ASP A 133 -15.95 -23.94 -1.60
C ASP A 133 -15.38 -22.89 -2.59
N ALA A 134 -15.23 -23.28 -3.85
CA ALA A 134 -14.58 -22.48 -4.88
C ALA A 134 -15.37 -21.21 -5.25
N GLU A 135 -16.70 -21.27 -5.32
CA GLU A 135 -17.54 -20.11 -5.67
C GLU A 135 -17.48 -19.07 -4.54
N ARG A 136 -17.59 -19.54 -3.30
CA ARG A 136 -17.47 -18.69 -2.12
C ARG A 136 -16.06 -18.10 -1.97
N ALA A 137 -15.01 -18.89 -2.21
CA ALA A 137 -13.62 -18.44 -2.23
C ALA A 137 -13.39 -17.35 -3.27
N GLU A 138 -13.96 -17.50 -4.47
CA GLU A 138 -13.86 -16.46 -5.50
C GLU A 138 -14.52 -15.15 -5.05
N ALA A 139 -15.71 -15.21 -4.46
CA ALA A 139 -16.41 -14.04 -3.95
C ALA A 139 -15.62 -13.33 -2.83
N VAL A 140 -15.08 -14.11 -1.87
CA VAL A 140 -14.23 -13.61 -0.79
C VAL A 140 -12.95 -12.97 -1.34
N ASN A 141 -12.26 -13.62 -2.28
CA ASN A 141 -11.03 -13.10 -2.86
C ASN A 141 -11.27 -11.80 -3.64
N ARG A 142 -12.39 -11.71 -4.35
CA ARG A 142 -12.81 -10.46 -5.01
C ARG A 142 -13.03 -9.33 -4.01
N ALA A 143 -13.62 -9.64 -2.86
CA ALA A 143 -13.81 -8.66 -1.79
C ALA A 143 -12.48 -8.26 -1.11
N LEU A 144 -11.57 -9.22 -0.90
CA LEU A 144 -10.21 -8.96 -0.39
C LEU A 144 -9.41 -8.03 -1.33
N ILE A 145 -9.43 -8.29 -2.64
CA ILE A 145 -8.84 -7.40 -3.67
C ILE A 145 -9.46 -5.99 -3.58
N GLY A 146 -10.74 -5.91 -3.21
CA GLY A 146 -11.48 -4.67 -3.05
C GLY A 146 -11.16 -3.86 -1.79
N LEU A 147 -10.38 -4.38 -0.83
CA LEU A 147 -10.07 -3.67 0.42
C LEU A 147 -9.26 -2.39 0.15
N GLU A 148 -8.21 -2.47 -0.67
CA GLU A 148 -7.33 -1.35 -1.00
C GLU A 148 -8.07 -0.16 -1.62
N LYS A 149 -9.22 -0.43 -2.27
CA LYS A 149 -10.03 0.61 -2.93
C LYS A 149 -10.67 1.60 -1.95
N ALA A 150 -10.76 1.27 -0.66
CA ALA A 150 -11.19 2.21 0.39
C ALA A 150 -10.27 3.44 0.47
N TRP A 151 -9.02 3.31 0.02
CA TRP A 151 -8.05 4.40 -0.04
C TRP A 151 -8.09 5.22 -1.32
N LEU A 152 -9.08 5.03 -2.20
CA LEU A 152 -9.23 5.83 -3.40
C LEU A 152 -10.13 7.04 -3.13
N ASN A 153 -9.60 8.23 -3.41
CA ASN A 153 -10.37 9.47 -3.47
C ASN A 153 -10.74 9.76 -4.93
N ASP A 154 -12.04 9.86 -5.24
CA ASP A 154 -12.55 10.16 -6.58
C ASP A 154 -12.12 11.53 -7.10
N ARG A 155 -11.85 12.49 -6.22
CA ARG A 155 -11.32 13.80 -6.60
C ARG A 155 -9.82 13.79 -6.92
N GLY A 156 -9.13 12.70 -6.55
CA GLY A 156 -7.68 12.60 -6.58
C GLY A 156 -6.98 13.46 -5.52
N LEU A 157 -5.66 13.58 -5.67
CA LEU A 157 -4.80 14.40 -4.81
C LEU A 157 -4.74 15.86 -5.28
N GLN A 158 -4.25 16.74 -4.41
CA GLN A 158 -4.07 18.16 -4.70
C GLN A 158 -3.24 18.37 -5.97
N GLY A 159 -3.81 19.10 -6.94
CA GLY A 159 -3.19 19.35 -8.24
C GLY A 159 -2.99 18.11 -9.12
N ARG A 160 -3.45 16.93 -8.68
CA ARG A 160 -3.19 15.62 -9.32
C ARG A 160 -4.44 14.74 -9.30
N PRO A 161 -5.51 15.11 -10.02
CA PRO A 161 -6.79 14.39 -10.01
C PRO A 161 -6.67 12.94 -10.51
N TRP A 162 -5.67 12.64 -11.34
CA TRP A 162 -5.42 11.27 -11.80
C TRP A 162 -4.84 10.36 -10.71
N SER A 163 -4.10 10.91 -9.74
CA SER A 163 -3.57 10.13 -8.61
C SER A 163 -4.62 10.08 -7.50
N ARG A 164 -5.24 8.92 -7.32
CA ARG A 164 -6.42 8.72 -6.45
C ARG A 164 -6.11 8.07 -5.11
N SER A 165 -5.06 7.27 -5.02
CA SER A 165 -4.67 6.64 -3.76
C SER A 165 -4.22 7.69 -2.76
N ILE A 166 -4.95 7.79 -1.65
CA ILE A 166 -4.60 8.62 -0.51
C ILE A 166 -3.68 7.88 0.46
N TYR A 167 -3.46 6.57 0.31
CA TYR A 167 -2.56 5.81 1.18
C TYR A 167 -1.09 5.96 0.76
N VAL A 168 -0.77 5.71 -0.52
CA VAL A 168 0.56 5.96 -1.11
C VAL A 168 0.43 6.61 -2.48
N SER A 169 1.28 7.59 -2.74
CA SER A 169 1.44 8.19 -4.06
C SER A 169 2.88 8.64 -4.28
N PRO A 170 3.37 8.74 -5.52
CA PRO A 170 4.64 9.39 -5.81
C PRO A 170 4.69 10.79 -5.18
N ASP A 171 5.84 11.16 -4.65
CA ASP A 171 6.15 12.53 -4.25
C ASP A 171 5.88 13.48 -5.43
N PRO A 172 5.04 14.53 -5.26
CA PRO A 172 4.76 15.47 -6.33
C PRO A 172 5.97 16.32 -6.77
N PHE A 173 7.02 16.43 -5.96
CA PHE A 173 8.17 17.28 -6.25
C PHE A 173 9.30 16.54 -6.98
N SER A 174 9.65 15.32 -6.55
CA SER A 174 10.65 14.49 -7.25
C SER A 174 10.03 13.53 -8.26
N GLY A 175 8.78 13.12 -8.06
CA GLY A 175 8.13 12.08 -8.86
C GLY A 175 8.67 10.67 -8.61
N TYR A 176 9.67 10.47 -7.73
CA TYR A 176 10.32 9.17 -7.53
C TYR A 176 10.12 8.59 -6.14
N ALA A 177 10.27 9.39 -5.07
CA ALA A 177 10.03 8.90 -3.72
C ALA A 177 8.55 8.55 -3.51
N SER A 178 8.25 7.67 -2.55
CA SER A 178 6.88 7.41 -2.12
C SER A 178 6.52 8.38 -1.00
N TRP A 179 5.37 9.02 -1.10
CA TRP A 179 4.73 9.68 0.02
C TRP A 179 3.62 8.79 0.57
N MET A 180 3.68 8.57 1.88
CA MET A 180 2.60 7.94 2.64
C MET A 180 1.67 9.03 3.16
N LEU A 181 0.36 8.77 3.16
CA LEU A 181 -0.67 9.75 3.49
C LEU A 181 -0.47 11.08 2.72
N PRO A 182 -0.27 11.05 1.38
CA PRO A 182 0.12 12.21 0.55
C PRO A 182 -0.81 13.41 0.69
N GLY A 183 -2.10 13.24 0.95
CA GLY A 183 -3.04 14.35 1.11
C GLY A 183 -2.68 15.21 2.31
N LEU A 184 -2.43 14.61 3.47
CA LEU A 184 -1.96 15.32 4.67
C LEU A 184 -0.53 15.83 4.52
N ARG A 185 0.34 15.00 3.93
CA ARG A 185 1.75 15.36 3.75
C ARG A 185 1.92 16.59 2.85
N TYR A 186 1.10 16.73 1.81
CA TYR A 186 1.16 17.87 0.90
C TYR A 186 0.90 19.20 1.60
N GLU A 187 -0.14 19.28 2.43
CA GLU A 187 -0.44 20.47 3.24
C GLU A 187 0.73 20.84 4.17
N ILE A 188 1.36 19.83 4.80
CA ILE A 188 2.54 20.05 5.66
C ILE A 188 3.75 20.54 4.84
N GLU A 189 4.07 19.90 3.71
CA GLU A 189 5.28 20.21 2.92
C GLU A 189 5.16 21.52 2.13
N THR A 190 3.95 22.02 1.91
CA THR A 190 3.68 23.31 1.25
C THR A 190 3.47 24.46 2.24
N ASP A 191 3.55 24.18 3.54
CA ASP A 191 3.26 25.10 4.64
C ASP A 191 1.83 25.73 4.59
N ASP A 192 0.93 25.17 3.79
CA ASP A 192 -0.50 25.51 3.75
C ASP A 192 -1.30 24.47 4.54
N ARG A 193 -1.78 24.87 5.72
CA ARG A 193 -2.49 23.98 6.65
C ARG A 193 -4.00 24.14 6.59
N ALA A 194 -4.52 24.98 5.69
CA ALA A 194 -5.92 25.38 5.70
C ALA A 194 -6.86 24.18 5.54
N ASP A 195 -6.48 23.16 4.76
CA ASP A 195 -7.31 21.99 4.49
C ASP A 195 -6.85 20.72 5.22
N LEU A 196 -5.89 20.80 6.16
CA LEU A 196 -5.52 19.66 7.01
C LEU A 196 -6.74 18.98 7.68
N PRO A 197 -7.70 19.72 8.28
CA PRO A 197 -8.90 19.11 8.84
C PRO A 197 -9.80 18.47 7.79
N GLY A 198 -9.78 18.96 6.54
CA GLY A 198 -10.51 18.38 5.42
C GLY A 198 -9.93 17.03 5.02
N TRP A 199 -8.61 16.98 4.83
CA TRP A 199 -7.89 15.74 4.55
C TRP A 199 -8.02 14.73 5.68
N GLU A 200 -7.88 15.13 6.95
CA GLU A 200 -8.06 14.23 8.09
C GLU A 200 -9.43 13.53 8.05
N ARG A 201 -10.50 14.27 7.71
CA ARG A 201 -11.84 13.67 7.52
C ARG A 201 -11.89 12.67 6.36
N VAL A 202 -11.19 12.94 5.26
CA VAL A 202 -11.10 12.00 4.11
C VAL A 202 -10.41 10.71 4.54
N TYR A 203 -9.29 10.80 5.29
CA TYR A 203 -8.59 9.63 5.81
C TYR A 203 -9.42 8.82 6.81
N ILE A 204 -10.09 9.49 7.75
CA ILE A 204 -11.00 8.82 8.70
C ILE A 204 -12.16 8.15 7.95
N GLY A 205 -12.69 8.78 6.89
CA GLY A 205 -13.69 8.18 6.02
C GLY A 205 -13.21 6.89 5.35
N ALA A 206 -11.99 6.91 4.79
CA ALA A 206 -11.36 5.73 4.20
C ALA A 206 -11.12 4.60 5.22
N VAL A 207 -10.69 4.94 6.44
CA VAL A 207 -10.54 3.96 7.53
C VAL A 207 -11.88 3.30 7.87
N ARG A 208 -12.96 4.08 7.99
CA ARG A 208 -14.30 3.56 8.28
C ARG A 208 -14.82 2.66 7.17
N GLU A 209 -14.64 3.07 5.91
CA GLU A 209 -15.00 2.24 4.76
C GLU A 209 -14.20 0.92 4.74
N LEU A 210 -12.91 0.98 5.05
CA LEU A 210 -12.07 -0.22 5.15
C LEU A 210 -12.53 -1.16 6.27
N VAL A 211 -12.91 -0.62 7.43
CA VAL A 211 -13.52 -1.39 8.55
C VAL A 211 -14.79 -2.10 8.10
N GLU A 212 -15.70 -1.39 7.44
CA GLU A 212 -16.96 -1.98 6.93
C GLU A 212 -16.69 -3.09 5.92
N ARG A 213 -15.76 -2.86 4.97
CA ARG A 213 -15.35 -3.88 4.00
C ARG A 213 -14.74 -5.10 4.68
N MET A 214 -13.82 -4.93 5.63
CA MET A 214 -13.19 -6.04 6.35
C MET A 214 -14.21 -6.90 7.10
N ARG A 215 -15.14 -6.26 7.81
CA ARG A 215 -16.24 -6.98 8.50
C ARG A 215 -17.16 -7.69 7.52
N GLY A 216 -17.45 -7.07 6.38
CA GLY A 216 -18.20 -7.70 5.29
C GLY A 216 -17.51 -8.97 4.79
N VAL A 217 -16.20 -8.91 4.53
CA VAL A 217 -15.40 -10.08 4.13
C VAL A 217 -15.40 -11.16 5.22
N ALA A 218 -15.24 -10.77 6.50
CA ALA A 218 -15.27 -11.72 7.61
C ALA A 218 -16.62 -12.48 7.66
N GLY A 219 -17.75 -11.77 7.54
CA GLY A 219 -19.08 -12.39 7.53
C GLY A 219 -19.30 -13.34 6.35
N MET A 220 -18.68 -13.06 5.18
CA MET A 220 -18.71 -13.98 4.04
C MET A 220 -17.99 -15.30 4.31
N MET A 221 -17.12 -15.41 5.32
CA MET A 221 -16.40 -16.64 5.70
C MET A 221 -17.07 -17.41 6.86
N GLU A 222 -18.10 -16.84 7.49
CA GLU A 222 -18.80 -17.47 8.63
C GLU A 222 -20.15 -18.12 8.27
N HIS A 223 -20.73 -17.78 7.12
CA HIS A 223 -22.01 -18.32 6.60
C HIS A 223 -21.82 -19.11 5.30
#